data_AF-K9WYU1-F1
#
_entry.id   AF-K9WYU1-F1
#
_cell.length_a   1.000
_cell.length_b   1.000
_cell.length_c   1.000
_cell.angle_alpha   90.00
_cell.angle_beta   90.00
_cell.angle_gamma   90.00
#
_symmetry.space_group_name_H-M   'P 1'
#
loop_
_entity.id
_entity.type
_entity.pdbx_description
1 polymer ?
#
loop_
_entity_poly.entity_id
_entity_poly.type
_entity_poly.pdbx_seq_one_letter_code
_entity_poly.pdbx_strand_id
1 'polypeptide(L)'
;MKTELKAKFLQHILNKKKNDEGFTLIELLVVIIIIGILSAIALPAFLNQANKARASEAKTYAGSVNRAQQAYILENPTFVTNQTNFSQLQLGIKTQTANYTYNLGGTFDGAKGASIKAVPTTPSTAAPVLKGYGGFVTVGQTAGAGVGESTTLTALTETLTPITDGAADTQIPDAAVVTTGGATVINPGGNQKEVK
;
A
#
# COMPACT_ATOMS: atom_id res chain seq x y z
N MET A 1 -32.87 73.76 4.38
CA MET A 1 -32.26 72.56 5.01
C MET A 1 -32.08 71.37 4.06
N LYS A 2 -32.97 71.10 3.09
CA LYS A 2 -32.84 69.91 2.20
C LYS A 2 -31.70 69.97 1.17
N THR A 3 -31.24 71.17 0.80
CA THR A 3 -30.22 71.40 -0.23
C THR A 3 -28.80 71.05 0.21
N GLU A 4 -28.43 71.33 1.46
CA GLU A 4 -27.11 70.98 1.98
C GLU A 4 -26.91 69.48 2.19
N LEU A 5 -27.97 68.76 2.57
CA LEU A 5 -27.94 67.31 2.72
C LEU A 5 -27.74 66.64 1.35
N LYS A 6 -28.42 67.15 0.30
CA LYS A 6 -28.17 66.73 -1.09
C LYS A 6 -26.73 66.99 -1.53
N ALA A 7 -26.18 68.15 -1.20
CA ALA A 7 -24.80 68.51 -1.56
C ALA A 7 -23.77 67.62 -0.84
N LYS A 8 -23.92 67.40 0.47
CA LYS A 8 -23.04 66.50 1.25
C LYS A 8 -23.17 65.04 0.84
N PHE A 9 -24.37 64.59 0.46
CA PHE A 9 -24.59 63.24 -0.05
C PHE A 9 -23.93 63.04 -1.42
N LEU A 10 -24.07 64.00 -2.34
CA LEU A 10 -23.35 63.98 -3.62
C LEU A 10 -21.84 64.02 -3.42
N GLN A 11 -21.35 64.83 -2.49
CA GLN A 11 -19.92 64.93 -2.17
C GLN A 11 -19.39 63.61 -1.57
N HIS A 12 -20.18 62.90 -0.76
CA HIS A 12 -19.80 61.60 -0.21
C HIS A 12 -19.73 60.51 -1.29
N ILE A 13 -20.65 60.51 -2.26
CA ILE A 13 -20.61 59.57 -3.40
C ILE A 13 -19.47 59.90 -4.36
N LEU A 14 -19.23 61.18 -4.66
CA LEU A 14 -18.16 61.63 -5.55
C LEU A 14 -16.76 61.46 -4.93
N ASN A 15 -16.64 61.52 -3.60
CA ASN A 15 -15.37 61.38 -2.87
C ASN A 15 -15.09 59.93 -2.42
N LYS A 16 -15.92 58.96 -2.82
CA LYS A 16 -15.57 57.53 -2.74
C LYS A 16 -14.52 57.25 -3.82
N LYS A 17 -13.28 57.70 -3.56
CA LYS A 17 -12.09 57.40 -4.35
C LYS A 17 -12.07 55.91 -4.67
N LYS A 18 -11.96 55.63 -5.96
CA LYS A 18 -11.80 54.33 -6.58
C LYS A 18 -10.55 53.64 -6.02
N ASN A 19 -10.71 52.87 -4.95
CA ASN A 19 -9.68 51.97 -4.44
C ASN A 19 -10.03 50.50 -4.70
N ASP A 20 -10.99 50.23 -5.60
CA ASP A 20 -11.21 48.90 -6.14
C ASP A 20 -10.15 48.66 -7.24
N GLU A 21 -8.90 48.46 -6.80
CA GLU A 21 -7.84 47.91 -7.64
C GLU A 21 -8.20 46.44 -7.89
N GLY A 22 -8.90 46.19 -8.99
CA GLY A 22 -9.25 44.84 -9.43
C GLY A 22 -8.01 44.08 -9.88
N PHE A 23 -7.95 42.78 -9.55
CA PHE A 23 -6.92 41.86 -10.03
C PHE A 23 -6.88 41.90 -11.57
N THR A 24 -5.72 42.12 -12.16
CA THR A 24 -5.58 42.14 -13.60
C THR A 24 -5.60 40.70 -14.16
N LEU A 25 -6.13 40.52 -15.37
CA LEU A 25 -6.11 39.22 -16.03
C LEU A 25 -4.68 38.70 -16.27
N ILE A 26 -3.72 39.62 -16.43
CA ILE A 26 -2.31 39.26 -16.62
C ILE A 26 -1.65 38.77 -15.32
N GLU A 27 -2.03 39.32 -14.16
CA GLU A 27 -1.57 38.80 -12.87
C GLU A 27 -2.08 37.38 -12.64
N LEU A 28 -3.36 37.12 -12.94
CA LEU A 28 -3.90 35.77 -12.86
C LEU A 28 -3.23 34.82 -13.87
N LEU A 29 -2.92 35.29 -15.08
CA LEU A 29 -2.23 34.50 -16.11
C LEU A 29 -0.84 34.04 -15.65
N VAL A 30 -0.02 34.95 -15.11
CA VAL A 30 1.33 34.60 -14.64
C VAL A 30 1.27 33.63 -13.46
N VAL A 31 0.31 33.80 -12.55
CA VAL A 31 0.12 32.89 -11.41
C VAL A 31 -0.21 31.47 -11.87
N ILE A 32 -1.15 31.30 -12.82
CA ILE A 32 -1.49 29.96 -13.31
C ILE A 32 -0.33 29.30 -14.06
N ILE A 33 0.52 30.08 -14.73
CA ILE A 33 1.73 29.59 -15.39
C ILE A 33 2.72 29.06 -14.36
N ILE A 34 2.96 29.81 -13.28
CA ILE A 34 3.91 29.42 -12.23
C ILE A 34 3.41 28.15 -11.51
N ILE A 35 2.15 28.10 -11.07
CA ILE A 35 1.60 26.89 -10.43
C ILE A 35 1.55 25.70 -11.40
N GLY A 36 1.37 25.93 -12.70
CA GLY A 36 1.43 24.91 -13.73
C GLY A 36 2.80 24.26 -13.83
N ILE A 37 3.87 25.06 -13.87
CA ILE A 37 5.26 24.58 -13.91
C ILE A 37 5.60 23.81 -12.64
N LEU A 38 5.25 24.35 -11.47
CA LEU A 38 5.50 23.69 -10.18
C LEU A 38 4.74 22.37 -10.08
N SER A 39 3.48 22.33 -10.50
CA SER A 39 2.64 21.12 -10.45
C SER A 39 3.16 20.04 -11.40
N ALA A 40 3.67 20.41 -12.58
CA ALA A 40 4.23 19.45 -13.54
C ALA A 40 5.42 18.66 -12.96
N ILE A 41 6.26 19.30 -12.14
CA ILE A 41 7.41 18.66 -11.49
C ILE A 41 6.99 17.95 -10.19
N ALA A 42 6.12 18.57 -9.41
CA ALA A 42 5.75 18.07 -8.08
C ALA A 42 4.79 16.87 -8.12
N LEU A 43 3.83 16.85 -9.06
CA LEU A 43 2.82 15.80 -9.15
C LEU A 43 3.39 14.38 -9.32
N PRO A 44 4.32 14.09 -10.25
CA PRO A 44 4.87 12.73 -10.38
C PRO A 44 5.61 12.29 -9.12
N ALA A 45 6.35 13.20 -8.47
CA ALA A 45 7.06 12.92 -7.22
C ALA A 45 6.08 12.63 -6.07
N PHE A 46 5.00 13.40 -5.96
CA PHE A 46 3.95 13.19 -4.97
C PHE A 46 3.23 11.86 -5.17
N LEU A 47 2.85 11.53 -6.41
CA LEU A 47 2.21 10.24 -6.73
C LEU A 47 3.12 9.07 -6.38
N ASN A 48 4.42 9.15 -6.66
CA ASN A 48 5.37 8.10 -6.27
C ASN A 48 5.45 7.93 -4.75
N GLN A 49 5.53 9.02 -3.99
CA GLN A 49 5.54 8.97 -2.52
C GLN A 49 4.26 8.35 -1.96
N ALA A 50 3.10 8.70 -2.52
CA ALA A 50 1.83 8.09 -2.14
C ALA A 50 1.85 6.57 -2.39
N ASN A 51 2.42 6.09 -3.49
CA ASN A 51 2.52 4.64 -3.73
C ASN A 51 3.48 3.94 -2.78
N LYS A 52 4.61 4.57 -2.45
CA LYS A 52 5.53 4.02 -1.45
C LYS A 52 4.85 3.87 -0.09
N ALA A 53 4.00 4.83 0.29
CA ALA A 53 3.19 4.72 1.50
C ALA A 53 2.20 3.54 1.43
N ARG A 54 1.49 3.37 0.31
CA ARG A 54 0.58 2.23 0.08
C ARG A 54 1.31 0.89 0.08
N ALA A 55 2.46 0.79 -0.57
CA ALA A 55 3.31 -0.40 -0.55
C ALA A 55 3.81 -0.74 0.87
N SER A 56 4.17 0.29 1.65
CA SER A 56 4.57 0.13 3.05
C SER A 56 3.43 -0.43 3.91
N GLU A 57 2.19 -0.01 3.67
CA GLU A 57 0.99 -0.56 4.32
C GLU A 57 0.91 -2.08 4.11
N ALA A 58 0.92 -2.52 2.85
CA ALA A 58 0.82 -3.94 2.50
C ALA A 58 1.95 -4.77 3.12
N LYS A 59 3.20 -4.30 3.04
CA LYS A 59 4.36 -4.99 3.64
C LYS A 59 4.24 -5.09 5.16
N THR A 60 3.79 -4.02 5.81
CA THR A 60 3.62 -3.98 7.27
C THR A 60 2.53 -4.91 7.73
N TYR A 61 1.40 -4.93 7.02
CA TYR A 61 0.26 -5.77 7.36
C TYR A 61 0.57 -7.25 7.11
N ALA A 62 1.09 -7.60 5.92
CA ALA A 62 1.49 -8.97 5.62
C ALA A 62 2.56 -9.49 6.61
N GLY A 63 3.55 -8.66 6.96
CA GLY A 63 4.55 -9.03 7.97
C GLY A 63 3.97 -9.19 9.37
N SER A 64 2.96 -8.42 9.73
CA SER A 64 2.25 -8.57 11.03
C SER A 64 1.43 -9.85 11.06
N VAL A 65 0.78 -10.21 9.96
CA VAL A 65 0.09 -11.51 9.80
C VAL A 65 1.07 -12.66 9.92
N ASN A 66 2.23 -12.62 9.26
CA ASN A 66 3.25 -13.67 9.40
C ASN A 66 3.74 -13.82 10.83
N ARG A 67 3.98 -12.72 11.56
CA ARG A 67 4.37 -12.80 12.98
C ARG A 67 3.26 -13.39 13.84
N ALA A 68 2.00 -13.01 13.60
CA ALA A 68 0.88 -13.58 14.32
C ALA A 68 0.69 -15.07 14.04
N GLN A 69 0.89 -15.53 12.79
CA GLN A 69 0.84 -16.95 12.45
C GLN A 69 1.94 -17.76 13.16
N GLN A 70 3.14 -17.19 13.30
CA GLN A 70 4.23 -17.81 14.06
C GLN A 70 3.94 -17.89 15.56
N ALA A 71 3.30 -16.87 16.14
CA ALA A 71 2.86 -16.92 17.52
C ALA A 71 1.69 -17.91 17.69
N TYR A 72 0.73 -17.89 16.77
CA TYR A 72 -0.47 -18.72 16.82
C TYR A 72 -0.14 -20.21 16.77
N ILE A 73 0.84 -20.61 15.93
CA ILE A 73 1.25 -22.03 15.81
C ILE A 73 1.97 -22.54 17.07
N LEU A 74 2.51 -21.65 17.91
CA LEU A 74 3.12 -22.02 19.19
C LEU A 74 2.07 -22.40 20.24
N GLU A 75 0.89 -21.81 20.15
CA GLU A 75 -0.23 -22.05 21.07
C GLU A 75 -1.23 -23.06 20.52
N ASN A 76 -1.36 -23.15 19.19
CA ASN A 76 -2.33 -23.99 18.48
C ASN A 76 -1.59 -24.84 17.44
N PRO A 77 -1.86 -26.14 17.28
CA PRO A 77 -1.10 -27.00 16.37
C PRO A 77 -1.41 -26.79 14.88
N THR A 78 -2.14 -25.74 14.51
CA THR A 78 -2.58 -25.48 13.14
C THR A 78 -2.46 -24.00 12.78
N PHE A 79 -2.16 -23.70 11.51
CA PHE A 79 -2.19 -22.35 10.98
C PHE A 79 -3.61 -21.83 10.74
N VAL A 80 -3.80 -20.51 10.83
CA VAL A 80 -5.06 -19.87 10.43
C VAL A 80 -5.01 -19.64 8.91
N THR A 81 -5.65 -20.52 8.15
CA THR A 81 -5.57 -20.51 6.68
C THR A 81 -6.88 -20.09 6.03
N ASN A 82 -7.99 -20.13 6.77
CA ASN A 82 -9.31 -19.72 6.29
C ASN A 82 -9.55 -18.23 6.60
N GLN A 83 -10.01 -17.50 5.59
CA GLN A 83 -10.36 -16.09 5.69
C GLN A 83 -11.41 -15.77 6.75
N THR A 84 -12.37 -16.65 7.01
CA THR A 84 -13.38 -16.44 8.06
C THR A 84 -12.77 -16.41 9.45
N ASN A 85 -11.59 -17.02 9.61
CA ASN A 85 -10.90 -17.19 10.87
C ASN A 85 -9.81 -16.12 11.08
N PHE A 86 -9.68 -15.14 10.19
CA PHE A 86 -8.65 -14.09 10.30
C PHE A 86 -8.63 -13.39 11.67
N SER A 87 -9.81 -13.23 12.30
CA SER A 87 -9.93 -12.62 13.63
C SER A 87 -9.22 -13.41 14.75
N GLN A 88 -8.92 -14.70 14.54
CA GLN A 88 -8.18 -15.51 15.52
C GLN A 88 -6.75 -15.03 15.72
N LEU A 89 -6.19 -14.30 14.74
CA LEU A 89 -4.85 -13.70 14.85
C LEU A 89 -4.83 -12.43 15.74
N GLN A 90 -6.00 -11.90 16.10
CA GLN A 90 -6.16 -10.77 17.03
C GLN A 90 -5.33 -9.51 16.71
N LEU A 91 -5.02 -9.29 15.44
CA LEU A 91 -4.17 -8.18 15.00
C LEU A 91 -4.86 -6.81 14.95
N GLY A 92 -6.20 -6.76 15.05
CA GLY A 92 -6.98 -5.53 14.84
C GLY A 92 -6.92 -4.99 13.40
N ILE A 93 -6.33 -5.75 12.47
CA ILE A 93 -6.21 -5.41 11.06
C ILE A 93 -7.47 -5.86 10.32
N LYS A 94 -8.01 -5.01 9.45
CA LYS A 94 -9.11 -5.37 8.55
C LYS A 94 -8.58 -6.18 7.37
N THR A 95 -9.36 -7.17 6.92
CA THR A 95 -9.04 -7.97 5.71
C THR A 95 -9.15 -7.16 4.42
N GLN A 96 -9.69 -5.94 4.48
CA GLN A 96 -9.69 -5.00 3.35
C GLN A 96 -9.51 -3.56 3.83
N THR A 97 -8.64 -2.85 3.14
CA THR A 97 -8.41 -1.41 3.27
C THR A 97 -8.78 -0.71 1.97
N ALA A 98 -8.57 0.61 1.89
CA ALA A 98 -8.80 1.35 0.66
C ALA A 98 -7.79 1.02 -0.45
N ASN A 99 -6.65 0.43 -0.10
CA ASN A 99 -5.54 0.15 -1.03
C ASN A 99 -5.35 -1.35 -1.30
N TYR A 100 -5.66 -2.22 -0.33
CA TYR A 100 -5.36 -3.67 -0.41
C TYR A 100 -6.45 -4.55 0.20
N THR A 101 -6.59 -5.74 -0.36
CA THR A 101 -7.34 -6.88 0.17
C THR A 101 -6.35 -7.93 0.64
N TYR A 102 -6.53 -8.44 1.86
CA TYR A 102 -5.62 -9.36 2.51
C TYR A 102 -6.22 -10.77 2.53
N ASN A 103 -5.63 -11.67 1.75
CA ASN A 103 -6.10 -13.04 1.55
C ASN A 103 -5.23 -14.08 2.24
N LEU A 104 -5.79 -14.84 3.18
CA LEU A 104 -5.18 -16.02 3.76
C LEU A 104 -5.31 -17.23 2.84
N GLY A 105 -4.29 -18.09 2.87
CA GLY A 105 -4.29 -19.40 2.23
C GLY A 105 -3.54 -20.44 3.08
N GLY A 106 -3.72 -21.72 2.74
CA GLY A 106 -3.21 -22.84 3.55
C GLY A 106 -2.19 -23.75 2.88
N THR A 107 -1.90 -23.49 1.61
CA THR A 107 -0.96 -24.28 0.83
C THR A 107 -0.12 -23.34 0.01
N PHE A 108 1.16 -23.67 -0.11
CA PHE A 108 2.10 -22.94 -0.91
C PHE A 108 3.11 -23.90 -1.49
N ASP A 109 3.19 -23.99 -2.82
CA ASP A 109 4.08 -24.93 -3.53
C ASP A 109 4.05 -26.36 -2.95
N GLY A 110 2.85 -26.84 -2.57
CA GLY A 110 2.63 -28.15 -1.96
C GLY A 110 3.01 -28.27 -0.47
N ALA A 111 3.68 -27.28 0.12
CA ALA A 111 3.96 -27.23 1.56
C ALA A 111 2.74 -26.73 2.36
N LYS A 112 2.46 -27.39 3.49
CA LYS A 112 1.45 -26.92 4.46
C LYS A 112 2.01 -25.71 5.22
N GLY A 113 1.21 -24.67 5.33
CA GLY A 113 1.60 -23.42 5.98
C GLY A 113 0.46 -22.41 6.04
N ALA A 114 0.75 -21.20 6.51
CA ALA A 114 -0.10 -20.03 6.31
C ALA A 114 0.48 -19.18 5.19
N SER A 115 -0.34 -18.72 4.26
CA SER A 115 0.01 -17.64 3.34
C SER A 115 -0.85 -16.41 3.60
N ILE A 116 -0.32 -15.23 3.28
CA ILE A 116 -1.02 -13.96 3.28
C ILE A 116 -0.71 -13.22 1.98
N LYS A 117 -1.73 -12.77 1.28
CA LYS A 117 -1.62 -12.11 -0.02
C LYS A 117 -2.33 -10.78 0.01
N ALA A 118 -1.59 -9.69 -0.09
CA ALA A 118 -2.11 -8.34 -0.24
C ALA A 118 -2.30 -8.03 -1.73
N VAL A 119 -3.55 -8.01 -2.17
CA VAL A 119 -3.99 -7.72 -3.55
C VAL A 119 -4.52 -6.29 -3.60
N PRO A 120 -4.01 -5.40 -4.48
CA PRO A 120 -4.53 -4.04 -4.61
C PRO A 120 -6.05 -3.99 -4.83
N THR A 121 -6.77 -3.12 -4.11
CA THR A 121 -8.21 -2.87 -4.30
C THR A 121 -8.47 -1.90 -5.46
N THR A 122 -9.61 -2.07 -6.14
CA THR A 122 -10.08 -1.11 -7.16
C THR A 122 -10.23 0.32 -6.61
N PRO A 123 -9.99 1.37 -7.43
CA PRO A 123 -9.93 1.38 -8.90
C PRO A 123 -8.51 1.65 -9.45
N SER A 124 -7.87 0.60 -9.98
CA SER A 124 -6.54 0.64 -10.61
C SER A 124 -6.51 1.25 -12.04
N THR A 125 -7.55 2.00 -12.44
CA THR A 125 -7.61 2.63 -13.78
C THR A 125 -6.84 3.94 -13.87
N ALA A 126 -6.48 4.56 -12.75
CA ALA A 126 -5.54 5.66 -12.73
C ALA A 126 -4.14 5.13 -12.43
N ALA A 127 -3.22 5.22 -13.39
CA ALA A 127 -1.81 5.01 -13.13
C ALA A 127 -1.39 5.89 -11.94
N PRO A 128 -0.63 5.34 -10.98
CA PRO A 128 0.18 4.12 -11.10
C PRO A 128 -0.45 2.87 -10.47
N VAL A 129 -0.29 1.74 -11.16
CA VAL A 129 -0.72 0.40 -10.73
C VAL A 129 0.13 -0.03 -9.54
N LEU A 130 -0.50 -0.49 -8.46
CA LEU A 130 0.20 -0.95 -7.25
C LEU A 130 0.74 -2.38 -7.43
N LYS A 131 1.83 -2.70 -6.73
CA LYS A 131 2.35 -4.07 -6.64
C LYS A 131 1.58 -4.87 -5.59
N GLY A 132 1.45 -6.18 -5.82
CA GLY A 132 0.94 -7.13 -4.83
C GLY A 132 2.05 -7.60 -3.89
N TYR A 133 1.67 -8.00 -2.68
CA TYR A 133 2.61 -8.53 -1.69
C TYR A 133 2.17 -9.91 -1.22
N GLY A 134 3.12 -10.85 -1.15
CA GLY A 134 2.94 -12.19 -0.64
C GLY A 134 3.72 -12.39 0.65
N GLY A 135 3.19 -13.19 1.56
CA GLY A 135 3.89 -13.67 2.73
C GLY A 135 3.52 -15.11 2.98
N PHE A 136 4.45 -15.88 3.53
CA PHE A 136 4.11 -17.19 4.06
C PHE A 136 4.85 -17.48 5.35
N VAL A 137 4.29 -18.45 6.07
CA VAL A 137 4.83 -19.07 7.27
C VAL A 137 4.64 -20.57 7.14
N THR A 138 5.70 -21.33 7.36
CA THR A 138 5.66 -22.80 7.38
C THR A 138 6.53 -23.29 8.53
N VAL A 139 6.34 -24.54 8.92
CA VAL A 139 7.20 -25.22 9.89
C VAL A 139 8.19 -26.07 9.10
N GLY A 140 9.48 -25.82 9.28
CA GLY A 140 10.55 -26.45 8.51
C GLY A 140 11.81 -26.67 9.35
N GLN A 141 12.88 -27.08 8.69
CA GLN A 141 14.20 -27.22 9.29
C GLN A 141 15.16 -26.35 8.50
N THR A 142 16.02 -25.58 9.16
CA THR A 142 17.02 -24.77 8.47
C THR A 142 18.11 -25.69 7.91
N ALA A 143 18.37 -25.61 6.60
CA ALA A 143 19.48 -26.35 6.00
C ALA A 143 20.81 -26.02 6.69
N GLY A 144 21.53 -27.05 7.13
CA GLY A 144 22.84 -26.90 7.80
C GLY A 144 22.79 -26.87 9.33
N ALA A 145 21.61 -26.86 9.95
CA ALA A 145 21.49 -27.18 11.37
C ALA A 145 21.69 -28.71 11.51
N GLY A 146 22.85 -29.16 12.01
CA GLY A 146 23.16 -30.59 12.19
C GLY A 146 22.29 -31.34 13.21
N VAL A 147 21.13 -30.77 13.57
CA VAL A 147 20.12 -31.29 14.47
C VAL A 147 18.77 -31.03 13.82
N GLY A 148 17.91 -32.04 13.73
CA GLY A 148 16.61 -31.99 13.05
C GLY A 148 15.54 -31.16 13.78
N GLU A 149 15.92 -29.99 14.29
CA GLU A 149 15.06 -29.10 15.06
C GLU A 149 14.10 -28.35 14.14
N SER A 150 12.82 -28.45 14.47
CA SER A 150 11.76 -27.81 13.71
C SER A 150 11.60 -26.36 14.17
N THR A 151 11.60 -25.45 13.22
CA THR A 151 11.41 -24.01 13.46
C THR A 151 10.41 -23.42 12.46
N THR A 152 9.82 -22.28 12.82
CA THR A 152 8.96 -21.55 11.90
C THR A 152 9.82 -20.75 10.91
N LEU A 153 9.58 -20.97 9.62
CA LEU A 153 10.22 -20.24 8.54
C LEU A 153 9.21 -19.28 7.94
N THR A 154 9.64 -18.05 7.65
CA THR A 154 8.79 -17.04 7.02
C THR A 154 9.52 -16.27 5.93
N ALA A 155 8.80 -15.89 4.88
CA ALA A 155 9.26 -14.87 3.96
C ALA A 155 8.12 -13.97 3.49
N LEU A 156 8.54 -12.81 2.97
CA LEU A 156 7.70 -11.76 2.41
C LEU A 156 8.27 -11.36 1.06
N THR A 157 7.41 -11.22 0.07
CA THR A 157 7.75 -10.98 -1.33
C THR A 157 6.79 -9.98 -1.95
N GLU A 158 7.21 -9.39 -3.07
CA GLU A 158 6.39 -8.48 -3.85
C GLU A 158 6.34 -8.91 -5.31
N THR A 159 5.27 -8.57 -6.02
CA THR A 159 5.13 -8.87 -7.45
C THR A 159 6.18 -8.13 -8.27
N LEU A 160 6.79 -8.85 -9.23
CA LEU A 160 7.77 -8.26 -10.16
C LEU A 160 7.11 -7.18 -11.04
N THR A 161 5.86 -7.41 -11.43
CA THR A 161 5.04 -6.45 -12.16
C THR A 161 3.91 -5.93 -11.28
N PRO A 162 3.52 -4.65 -11.42
CA PRO A 162 2.26 -4.17 -10.88
C PRO A 162 1.11 -5.07 -11.34
N ILE A 163 0.23 -5.46 -10.43
CA ILE A 163 -0.89 -6.35 -10.74
C ILE A 163 -2.15 -5.53 -10.94
N THR A 164 -2.89 -5.82 -12.00
CA THR A 164 -4.23 -5.28 -12.20
C THR A 164 -5.21 -5.90 -11.20
N ASP A 165 -6.30 -5.19 -10.96
CA ASP A 165 -7.43 -5.58 -10.12
C ASP A 165 -7.76 -7.08 -10.20
N GLY A 166 -8.04 -7.69 -9.04
CA GLY A 166 -8.51 -9.07 -8.95
C GLY A 166 -7.52 -10.11 -9.48
N ALA A 167 -6.24 -9.75 -9.64
CA ALA A 167 -5.19 -10.68 -10.07
C ALA A 167 -5.29 -11.98 -9.29
N ALA A 168 -5.37 -13.09 -10.03
CA ALA A 168 -5.41 -14.41 -9.46
C ALA A 168 -4.22 -14.57 -8.49
N ASP A 169 -4.49 -15.21 -7.36
CA ASP A 169 -3.56 -15.60 -6.30
C ASP A 169 -2.16 -16.02 -6.84
N THR A 170 -2.17 -16.68 -8.00
CA THR A 170 -1.01 -17.18 -8.77
C THR A 170 -0.03 -16.13 -9.30
N GLN A 171 -0.36 -14.84 -9.33
CA GLN A 171 0.54 -13.78 -9.81
C GLN A 171 1.40 -13.14 -8.71
N ILE A 172 1.05 -13.36 -7.44
CA ILE A 172 1.86 -12.89 -6.31
C ILE A 172 2.98 -13.90 -6.09
N PRO A 173 4.26 -13.51 -6.27
CA PRO A 173 5.36 -14.45 -6.18
C PRO A 173 5.39 -14.98 -4.77
N ASP A 174 5.15 -16.26 -4.73
CA ASP A 174 5.40 -17.12 -3.62
C ASP A 174 6.93 -17.05 -3.34
N ALA A 175 7.42 -16.49 -2.21
CA ALA A 175 8.85 -16.67 -1.88
C ALA A 175 9.19 -18.16 -1.84
N ALA A 176 10.07 -18.60 -2.73
CA ALA A 176 10.22 -20.03 -2.96
C ALA A 176 10.56 -20.80 -1.68
N VAL A 177 9.74 -21.81 -1.41
CA VAL A 177 10.01 -22.84 -0.42
C VAL A 177 10.65 -24.00 -1.17
N VAL A 178 11.96 -24.18 -1.04
CA VAL A 178 12.67 -25.32 -1.61
C VAL A 178 12.72 -26.42 -0.55
N THR A 179 12.06 -27.54 -0.80
CA THR A 179 12.19 -28.72 0.06
C THR A 179 13.29 -29.61 -0.51
N THR A 180 14.46 -29.66 0.14
CA THR A 180 15.57 -30.55 -0.24
C THR A 180 15.78 -31.58 0.86
N GLY A 181 15.65 -32.87 0.54
CA GLY A 181 15.99 -33.97 1.47
C GLY A 181 15.12 -34.05 2.73
N GLY A 182 13.86 -33.60 2.68
CA GLY A 182 12.94 -33.58 3.83
C GLY A 182 13.03 -32.33 4.71
N ALA A 183 13.98 -31.42 4.43
CA ALA A 183 14.06 -30.10 5.06
C ALA A 183 13.40 -29.05 4.17
N THR A 184 12.39 -28.36 4.69
CA THR A 184 11.77 -27.20 4.06
C THR A 184 12.69 -25.99 4.28
N VAL A 185 13.24 -25.42 3.20
CA VAL A 185 14.14 -24.26 3.23
C VAL A 185 13.47 -23.11 2.47
N ILE A 186 13.61 -21.88 2.95
CA ILE A 186 13.19 -20.71 2.18
C ILE A 186 14.33 -20.31 1.26
N ASN A 187 14.15 -20.45 -0.04
CA ASN A 187 15.04 -19.86 -1.02
C ASN A 187 14.57 -18.44 -1.34
N PRO A 188 15.28 -17.39 -0.88
CA PRO A 188 14.94 -16.03 -1.27
C PRO A 188 15.10 -15.80 -2.78
N GLY A 189 15.73 -16.70 -3.54
CA GLY A 189 16.05 -16.56 -4.96
C GLY A 189 15.09 -17.22 -5.97
N GLY A 190 13.95 -17.77 -5.54
CA GLY A 190 12.95 -18.26 -6.51
C GLY A 190 12.22 -17.12 -7.20
N ASN A 191 12.58 -16.85 -8.45
CA ASN A 191 12.05 -15.77 -9.30
C ASN A 191 12.22 -14.33 -8.78
N GLN A 192 13.15 -14.08 -7.86
CA GLN A 192 13.66 -12.72 -7.67
C GLN A 192 14.62 -12.40 -8.82
N LYS A 193 14.08 -11.91 -9.94
CA LYS A 193 14.91 -11.03 -10.78
C LYS A 193 15.13 -9.77 -9.96
N GLU A 194 16.29 -9.71 -9.31
CA GLU A 194 16.84 -8.47 -8.74
C GLU A 194 16.77 -7.39 -9.81
N VAL A 195 15.85 -6.44 -9.67
CA VAL A 195 15.88 -5.20 -10.43
C VAL A 195 16.68 -4.22 -9.59
N LYS A 196 17.94 -4.02 -9.98
CA LYS A 196 18.78 -2.89 -9.56
C LYS A 196 18.07 -1.57 -9.80
#